data_AF-A0A1A9BQB2-F1
#
_entry.id   AF-A0A1A9BQB2-F1
#
_cell.length_a   1.000
_cell.length_b   1.000
_cell.length_c   1.000
_cell.angle_alpha   90.00
_cell.angle_beta   90.00
_cell.angle_gamma   90.00
#
_symmetry.space_group_name_H-M   'P 1'
#
loop_
_entity.id
_entity.type
_entity.pdbx_description
1 polymer ?
#
loop_
_entity_poly.entity_id
_entity_poly.type
_entity_poly.pdbx_seq_one_letter_code
_entity_poly.pdbx_strand_id
1 'polypeptide(L)'
;MKDDRLTLRMKCSGVFADCAVKHLVEVPRGLAVEVEEGDGSVRARGFRDALSVRTGDGAVHVTDSTGPLRLRSGDGAVRAEVDATEVRAQTGDGALKIEVGVVPRLVEARSGDGSVTVEVPDGAYRVSADAGDGGVDVDVPRDSSSAHVLRAHAGDGKVTVRTAN
;
A
#
# COMPACT_ATOMS: atom_id res chain seq x y z
N MET A 1 -16.20 -16.69 -15.85
CA MET A 1 -15.33 -15.59 -16.32
C MET A 1 -15.98 -14.98 -17.54
N LYS A 2 -16.19 -13.67 -17.52
CA LYS A 2 -16.53 -12.87 -18.69
C LYS A 2 -15.46 -11.78 -18.69
N ASP A 3 -14.76 -11.60 -19.80
CA ASP A 3 -13.74 -10.55 -19.97
C ASP A 3 -12.61 -10.59 -18.91
N ASP A 4 -12.03 -11.78 -18.66
CA ASP A 4 -10.95 -12.01 -17.67
C ASP A 4 -11.24 -11.59 -16.21
N ARG A 5 -12.51 -11.31 -15.90
CA ARG A 5 -12.96 -10.91 -14.56
C ARG A 5 -13.54 -12.08 -13.78
N LEU A 6 -13.03 -12.26 -12.56
CA LEU A 6 -13.63 -13.08 -11.52
C LEU A 6 -14.42 -12.18 -10.56
N THR A 7 -15.73 -12.38 -10.49
CA THR A 7 -16.60 -11.63 -9.56
C THR A 7 -17.10 -12.57 -8.46
N LEU A 8 -16.69 -12.29 -7.23
CA LEU A 8 -17.15 -12.99 -6.02
C LEU A 8 -18.18 -12.11 -5.34
N ARG A 9 -19.35 -12.67 -5.03
CA ARG A 9 -20.45 -11.95 -4.36
C ARG A 9 -20.93 -12.75 -3.16
N MET A 10 -20.99 -12.09 -2.02
CA MET A 10 -21.67 -12.62 -0.83
C MET A 10 -23.12 -12.18 -0.87
N LYS A 11 -24.05 -13.11 -0.69
CA LYS A 11 -25.46 -12.82 -0.45
C LYS A 11 -25.79 -13.26 0.96
N CYS A 12 -26.07 -12.31 1.83
CA CYS A 12 -26.56 -12.58 3.17
C CYS A 12 -28.09 -12.50 3.13
N SER A 13 -28.77 -13.57 3.54
CA SER A 13 -30.23 -13.63 3.61
C SER A 13 -30.66 -14.05 5.01
N GLY A 14 -31.66 -13.38 5.59
CA GLY A 14 -32.21 -13.67 6.92
C GLY A 14 -31.83 -12.65 8.00
N VAL A 15 -32.33 -12.85 9.23
CA VAL A 15 -32.12 -12.00 10.41
C VAL A 15 -30.82 -12.38 11.15
N PHE A 16 -29.72 -12.54 10.42
CA PHE A 16 -28.40 -12.84 11.02
C PHE A 16 -27.53 -11.58 11.01
N ALA A 17 -26.91 -11.27 12.15
CA ALA A 17 -26.25 -9.99 12.41
C ALA A 17 -24.78 -9.93 11.96
N ASP A 18 -24.22 -11.06 11.53
CA ASP A 18 -22.78 -11.27 11.41
C ASP A 18 -22.46 -12.23 10.25
N CYS A 19 -22.60 -11.69 9.03
CA CYS A 19 -22.27 -12.41 7.80
C CYS A 19 -20.83 -12.06 7.39
N ALA A 20 -19.91 -13.02 7.57
CA ALA A 20 -18.52 -12.90 7.16
C ALA A 20 -18.14 -14.06 6.24
N VAL A 21 -17.51 -13.76 5.11
CA VAL A 21 -16.96 -14.77 4.19
C VAL A 21 -15.50 -14.44 3.90
N LYS A 22 -14.66 -15.48 3.93
CA LYS A 22 -13.27 -15.40 3.54
C LYS A 22 -13.08 -16.10 2.19
N HIS A 23 -12.59 -15.37 1.21
CA HIS A 23 -12.23 -15.92 -0.09
C HIS A 23 -10.71 -16.10 -0.18
N LEU A 24 -10.28 -17.26 -0.69
CA LEU A 24 -8.89 -17.50 -1.09
C LEU A 24 -8.89 -17.69 -2.60
N VAL A 25 -8.14 -16.85 -3.30
CA VAL A 25 -7.99 -16.89 -4.76
C VAL A 25 -6.53 -17.13 -5.07
N GLU A 26 -6.24 -18.25 -5.74
CA GLU A 26 -4.90 -18.55 -6.24
C GLU A 26 -4.77 -18.02 -7.66
N VAL A 27 -3.77 -17.17 -7.89
CA VAL A 27 -3.51 -16.54 -9.18
C VAL A 27 -2.27 -17.21 -9.82
N PRO A 28 -2.34 -17.62 -11.10
CA PRO A 28 -1.15 -18.04 -11.83
C PRO A 28 -0.07 -16.96 -11.85
N ARG A 29 1.20 -17.38 -11.84
CA ARG A 29 2.33 -16.45 -11.97
C ARG A 29 2.35 -15.81 -13.36
N GLY A 30 2.95 -14.63 -13.49
CA GLY A 30 3.10 -13.95 -14.79
C GLY A 30 1.90 -13.08 -15.16
N LEU A 31 1.02 -12.75 -14.21
CA LEU A 31 -0.23 -12.03 -14.46
C LEU A 31 -0.29 -10.75 -13.63
N ALA A 32 -0.62 -9.65 -14.32
CA ALA A 32 -1.04 -8.43 -13.65
C ALA A 32 -2.43 -8.64 -13.03
N VAL A 33 -2.62 -8.20 -11.79
CA VAL A 33 -3.86 -8.40 -11.05
C VAL A 33 -4.44 -7.08 -10.57
N GLU A 34 -5.74 -6.94 -10.75
CA GLU A 34 -6.54 -5.87 -10.18
C GLU A 34 -7.57 -6.48 -9.19
N VAL A 35 -7.57 -5.95 -7.98
CA VAL A 35 -8.51 -6.33 -6.91
C VAL A 35 -9.33 -5.11 -6.55
N GLU A 36 -10.65 -5.25 -6.67
CA GLU A 36 -11.62 -4.27 -6.19
C GLU A 36 -12.45 -4.91 -5.09
N GLU A 37 -12.51 -4.25 -3.94
CA GLU A 37 -13.21 -4.69 -2.74
C GLU A 37 -13.91 -3.47 -2.12
N GLY A 38 -15.06 -3.69 -1.47
CA GLY A 38 -15.82 -2.63 -0.80
C GLY A 38 -15.31 -2.36 0.60
N ASP A 39 -15.67 -3.22 1.55
CA ASP A 39 -15.52 -2.94 2.99
C ASP A 39 -14.59 -3.94 3.71
N GLY A 40 -14.26 -5.06 3.07
CA GLY A 40 -13.46 -6.17 3.58
C GLY A 40 -11.94 -6.02 3.41
N SER A 41 -11.17 -6.65 4.29
CA SER A 41 -9.71 -6.60 4.17
C SER A 41 -9.18 -7.40 2.99
N VAL A 42 -8.20 -6.86 2.26
CA VAL A 42 -7.47 -7.56 1.20
C VAL A 42 -6.08 -7.95 1.72
N ARG A 43 -5.70 -9.21 1.50
CA ARG A 43 -4.34 -9.70 1.73
C ARG A 43 -3.78 -10.27 0.43
N ALA A 44 -2.65 -9.75 -0.01
CA ALA A 44 -1.96 -10.17 -1.22
C ALA A 44 -0.52 -10.58 -0.89
N ARG A 45 -0.02 -11.62 -1.55
CA ARG A 45 1.31 -12.17 -1.30
C ARG A 45 1.93 -12.72 -2.60
N GLY A 46 3.22 -12.52 -2.80
CA GLY A 46 3.96 -13.25 -3.84
C GLY A 46 3.82 -12.68 -5.26
N PHE A 47 3.40 -11.43 -5.42
CA PHE A 47 3.16 -10.84 -6.73
C PHE A 47 4.45 -10.31 -7.36
N ARG A 48 4.82 -10.88 -8.50
CA ARG A 48 6.02 -10.50 -9.27
C ARG A 48 5.72 -9.51 -10.40
N ASP A 49 4.48 -9.54 -10.88
CA ASP A 49 3.93 -8.63 -11.86
C ASP A 49 3.10 -7.53 -11.17
N ALA A 50 2.52 -6.64 -11.95
CA ALA A 50 1.77 -5.49 -11.42
C ALA A 50 0.58 -5.93 -10.56
N LEU A 51 0.47 -5.35 -9.36
CA LEU A 51 -0.68 -5.54 -8.47
C LEU A 51 -1.33 -4.18 -8.17
N SER A 52 -2.62 -4.08 -8.51
CA SER A 52 -3.48 -2.96 -8.14
C SER A 52 -4.54 -3.45 -7.16
N VAL A 53 -4.61 -2.84 -5.97
CA VAL A 53 -5.64 -3.12 -4.96
C VAL A 53 -6.38 -1.85 -4.64
N ARG A 54 -7.71 -1.92 -4.67
CA ARG A 54 -8.62 -0.86 -4.27
C ARG A 54 -9.64 -1.41 -3.27
N THR A 55 -9.70 -0.78 -2.11
CA THR A 55 -10.72 -0.99 -1.07
C THR A 55 -11.45 0.33 -0.78
N GLY A 56 -12.68 0.26 -0.30
CA GLY A 56 -13.38 1.38 0.34
C GLY A 56 -12.91 1.51 1.78
N ASP A 57 -13.36 0.63 2.67
CA ASP A 57 -13.08 0.77 4.12
C ASP A 57 -12.09 -0.29 4.61
N GLY A 58 -11.85 -1.33 3.79
CA GLY A 58 -11.05 -2.47 4.14
C GLY A 58 -9.54 -2.19 4.21
N ALA A 59 -8.86 -2.82 5.17
CA ALA A 59 -7.40 -2.77 5.25
C ALA A 59 -6.73 -3.56 4.12
N VAL A 60 -5.62 -3.04 3.60
CA VAL A 60 -4.81 -3.70 2.56
C VAL A 60 -3.47 -4.12 3.13
N HIS A 61 -3.13 -5.40 3.00
CA HIS A 61 -1.82 -5.91 3.40
C HIS A 61 -1.15 -6.67 2.26
N VAL A 62 0.06 -6.24 1.87
CA VAL A 62 0.85 -6.85 0.80
C VAL A 62 2.22 -7.30 1.32
N THR A 63 2.60 -8.53 1.00
CA THR A 63 3.88 -9.15 1.42
C THR A 63 4.56 -9.87 0.26
N ASP A 64 5.85 -10.16 0.38
CA ASP A 64 6.64 -11.02 -0.53
C ASP A 64 6.45 -10.67 -2.03
N SER A 65 6.27 -9.40 -2.36
CA SER A 65 5.97 -8.95 -3.72
C SER A 65 7.14 -8.13 -4.28
N THR A 66 7.47 -8.34 -5.55
CA THR A 66 8.60 -7.66 -6.23
C THR A 66 8.12 -6.79 -7.41
N GLY A 67 6.89 -7.02 -7.88
CA GLY A 67 6.28 -6.26 -8.96
C GLY A 67 5.83 -4.86 -8.53
N PRO A 68 5.50 -3.97 -9.48
CA PRO A 68 5.01 -2.63 -9.16
C PRO A 68 3.65 -2.69 -8.45
N LEU A 69 3.50 -1.90 -7.40
CA LEU A 69 2.31 -1.91 -6.54
C LEU A 69 1.55 -0.59 -6.60
N ARG A 70 0.22 -0.68 -6.72
CA ARG A 70 -0.73 0.43 -6.53
C ARG A 70 -1.78 0.03 -5.52
N LEU A 71 -1.71 0.60 -4.32
CA LEU A 71 -2.58 0.27 -3.19
C LEU A 71 -3.43 1.49 -2.84
N ARG A 72 -4.74 1.30 -2.75
CA ARG A 72 -5.70 2.35 -2.42
C ARG A 72 -6.73 1.85 -1.44
N SER A 73 -6.94 2.62 -0.40
CA SER A 73 -8.03 2.47 0.56
C SER A 73 -8.72 3.82 0.73
N GLY A 74 -10.01 3.82 1.05
CA GLY A 74 -10.72 4.99 1.57
C GLY A 74 -10.31 5.20 3.02
N ASP A 75 -10.68 4.29 3.91
CA ASP A 75 -10.54 4.51 5.36
C ASP A 75 -9.61 3.49 6.03
N GLY A 76 -9.44 2.32 5.42
CA GLY A 76 -8.62 1.23 5.96
C GLY A 76 -7.12 1.49 5.90
N ALA A 77 -6.37 0.96 6.86
CA ALA A 77 -4.90 1.03 6.87
C ALA A 77 -4.29 0.23 5.69
N VAL A 78 -3.18 0.74 5.15
CA VAL A 78 -2.43 0.06 4.09
C VAL A 78 -1.02 -0.26 4.60
N ARG A 79 -0.66 -1.54 4.51
CA ARG A 79 0.65 -2.05 4.92
C ARG A 79 1.30 -2.84 3.80
N ALA A 80 2.50 -2.45 3.39
CA ALA A 80 3.29 -3.17 2.40
C ALA A 80 4.68 -3.50 2.96
N GLU A 81 5.06 -4.77 2.93
CA GLU A 81 6.39 -5.29 3.29
C GLU A 81 6.93 -6.07 2.09
N VAL A 82 7.70 -5.40 1.22
CA VAL A 82 7.88 -5.84 -0.17
C VAL A 82 9.27 -5.55 -0.72
N ASP A 83 9.69 -6.29 -1.74
CA ASP A 83 10.94 -6.04 -2.48
C ASP A 83 10.65 -5.36 -3.84
N ALA A 84 9.61 -4.52 -3.85
CA ALA A 84 9.14 -3.82 -5.05
C ALA A 84 9.96 -2.55 -5.32
N THR A 85 10.29 -2.30 -6.59
CA THR A 85 11.03 -1.08 -6.98
C THR A 85 10.11 0.13 -7.20
N GLU A 86 8.79 -0.08 -7.32
CA GLU A 86 7.79 0.98 -7.41
C GLU A 86 6.59 0.65 -6.51
N VAL A 87 6.33 1.51 -5.54
CA VAL A 87 5.18 1.39 -4.63
C VAL A 87 4.42 2.72 -4.60
N ARG A 88 3.14 2.68 -4.91
CA ARG A 88 2.21 3.80 -4.70
C ARG A 88 1.11 3.38 -3.75
N ALA A 89 1.03 3.98 -2.58
CA ALA A 89 -0.01 3.73 -1.59
C ALA A 89 -0.78 5.02 -1.27
N GLN A 90 -2.10 4.92 -1.18
CA GLN A 90 -2.96 6.01 -0.76
C GLN A 90 -4.07 5.53 0.16
N THR A 91 -4.38 6.34 1.16
CA THR A 91 -5.52 6.20 2.06
C THR A 91 -6.09 7.58 2.37
N GLY A 92 -7.38 7.65 2.71
CA GLY A 92 -8.01 8.83 3.30
C GLY A 92 -7.63 8.92 4.77
N ASP A 93 -8.17 8.01 5.59
CA ASP A 93 -8.09 8.17 7.05
C ASP A 93 -7.11 7.18 7.71
N GLY A 94 -6.91 6.01 7.10
CA GLY A 94 -6.06 4.95 7.62
C GLY A 94 -4.57 5.31 7.70
N ALA A 95 -3.80 4.55 8.49
CA ALA A 95 -2.35 4.67 8.50
C ALA A 95 -1.70 3.97 7.30
N LEU A 96 -0.62 4.55 6.77
CA LEU A 96 0.25 3.93 5.77
C LEU A 96 1.55 3.46 6.40
N LYS A 97 1.87 2.17 6.28
CA LYS A 97 3.22 1.65 6.54
C LYS A 97 3.75 0.98 5.27
N ILE A 98 4.85 1.51 4.73
CA ILE A 98 5.55 0.92 3.60
C ILE A 98 6.96 0.57 4.06
N GLU A 99 7.34 -0.68 3.88
CA GLU A 99 8.66 -1.22 4.18
C GLU A 99 9.15 -1.90 2.90
N VAL A 100 10.27 -1.40 2.37
CA VAL A 100 10.89 -1.98 1.18
C VAL A 100 12.24 -2.60 1.50
N GLY A 101 12.46 -3.85 1.08
CA GLY A 101 13.70 -4.60 1.35
C GLY A 101 14.83 -4.32 0.35
N VAL A 102 14.52 -3.64 -0.77
CA VAL A 102 15.49 -3.24 -1.81
C VAL A 102 15.38 -1.75 -2.09
N VAL A 103 16.46 -1.13 -2.56
CA VAL A 103 16.48 0.31 -2.88
C VAL A 103 15.42 0.62 -3.95
N PRO A 104 14.34 1.35 -3.61
CA PRO A 104 13.25 1.58 -4.53
C PRO A 104 13.62 2.65 -5.56
N ARG A 105 13.03 2.57 -6.77
CA ARG A 105 13.05 3.69 -7.72
C ARG A 105 12.04 4.76 -7.30
N LEU A 106 10.86 4.34 -6.86
CA LEU A 106 9.77 5.24 -6.44
C LEU A 106 8.99 4.64 -5.27
N VAL A 107 8.88 5.40 -4.19
CA VAL A 107 7.85 5.21 -3.17
C VAL A 107 7.02 6.47 -3.09
N GLU A 108 5.70 6.32 -3.26
CA GLU A 108 4.73 7.39 -3.08
C GLU A 108 3.69 6.95 -2.07
N ALA A 109 3.63 7.62 -0.92
CA ALA A 109 2.72 7.35 0.17
C ALA A 109 1.92 8.61 0.49
N ARG A 110 0.59 8.53 0.46
CA ARG A 110 -0.29 9.67 0.74
C ARG A 110 -1.44 9.29 1.66
N SER A 111 -1.55 9.98 2.77
CA SER A 111 -2.67 9.87 3.71
C SER A 111 -3.36 11.23 3.84
N GLY A 112 -4.68 11.24 4.00
CA GLY A 112 -5.42 12.41 4.46
C GLY A 112 -5.15 12.64 5.93
N ASP A 113 -5.63 11.75 6.80
CA ASP A 113 -5.63 12.02 8.24
C ASP A 113 -4.64 11.10 8.98
N GLY A 114 -4.42 9.89 8.47
CA GLY A 114 -3.53 8.90 9.10
C GLY A 114 -2.04 9.22 8.97
N SER A 115 -1.23 8.56 9.80
CA SER A 115 0.23 8.68 9.75
C SER A 115 0.83 7.92 8.57
N VAL A 116 1.96 8.42 8.07
CA VAL A 116 2.71 7.80 6.98
C VAL A 116 4.09 7.40 7.48
N THR A 117 4.40 6.11 7.41
CA THR A 117 5.73 5.58 7.72
C THR A 117 6.31 4.88 6.49
N VAL A 118 7.50 5.30 6.08
CA VAL A 118 8.25 4.71 4.97
C VAL A 118 9.62 4.24 5.49
N GLU A 119 9.88 2.95 5.35
CA GLU A 119 11.13 2.28 5.73
C GLU A 119 11.82 1.79 4.47
N VAL A 120 13.07 2.21 4.26
CA VAL A 120 13.87 1.92 3.06
C VAL A 120 15.27 1.43 3.43
N PRO A 121 15.99 0.71 2.57
CA PRO A 121 17.38 0.34 2.84
C PRO A 121 18.31 1.56 2.84
N ASP A 122 19.52 1.39 3.37
CA ASP A 122 20.56 2.41 3.33
C ASP A 122 20.81 2.90 1.89
N GLY A 123 20.75 4.21 1.69
CA GLY A 123 20.91 4.82 0.38
C GLY A 123 20.68 6.34 0.41
N ALA A 124 21.03 7.00 -0.69
CA ALA A 124 20.77 8.43 -0.88
C ALA A 124 19.51 8.62 -1.74
N TYR A 125 18.54 9.34 -1.19
CA TYR A 125 17.20 9.48 -1.79
C TYR A 125 16.84 10.93 -2.07
N ARG A 126 16.11 11.16 -3.16
CA ARG A 126 15.36 12.40 -3.36
C ARG A 126 14.07 12.31 -2.56
N VAL A 127 14.06 12.94 -1.39
CA VAL A 127 12.92 12.93 -0.46
C VAL A 127 12.06 14.19 -0.61
N SER A 128 10.76 14.01 -0.79
CA SER A 128 9.70 15.01 -0.58
C SER A 128 8.81 14.48 0.53
N ALA A 129 8.82 15.13 1.69
CA ALA A 129 8.04 14.71 2.84
C ALA A 129 7.31 15.93 3.42
N ASP A 130 5.99 15.85 3.47
CA ASP A 130 5.12 16.99 3.76
C ASP A 130 3.98 16.56 4.70
N ALA A 131 3.83 17.23 5.83
CA ALA A 131 2.70 17.07 6.75
C ALA A 131 1.96 18.41 6.87
N GLY A 132 0.63 18.42 6.88
CA GLY A 132 -0.17 19.63 7.10
C GLY A 132 -0.10 20.07 8.56
N ASP A 133 -0.72 19.30 9.45
CA ASP A 133 -0.77 19.58 10.89
C ASP A 133 0.20 18.72 11.71
N GLY A 134 0.62 17.59 11.14
CA GLY A 134 1.56 16.66 11.76
C GLY A 134 3.03 17.07 11.69
N GLY A 135 3.89 16.27 12.30
CA GLY A 135 5.34 16.41 12.18
C GLY A 135 5.92 15.66 10.99
N VAL A 136 7.04 16.15 10.45
CA VAL A 136 7.85 15.43 9.46
C VAL A 136 9.17 15.02 10.10
N ASP A 137 9.47 13.73 10.06
CA ASP A 137 10.69 13.13 10.60
C ASP A 137 11.35 12.29 9.50
N VAL A 138 12.58 12.61 9.16
CA VAL A 138 13.27 11.98 8.03
C VAL A 138 14.71 11.70 8.42
N ASP A 139 14.98 10.42 8.60
CA ASP A 139 16.25 9.84 9.02
C ASP A 139 16.80 8.95 7.91
N VAL A 140 16.99 9.55 6.73
CA VAL A 140 17.69 8.92 5.59
C VAL A 140 18.59 9.95 4.91
N PRO A 141 19.72 9.53 4.32
CA PRO A 141 20.55 10.41 3.50
C PRO A 141 19.76 11.02 2.33
N ARG A 142 19.81 12.35 2.20
CA ARG A 142 19.09 13.09 1.15
C ARG A 142 20.03 13.53 0.04
N ASP A 143 19.62 13.28 -1.20
CA ASP A 143 20.31 13.75 -2.41
C ASP A 143 19.27 14.17 -3.46
N SER A 144 19.24 15.46 -3.79
CA SER A 144 18.31 16.01 -4.78
C SER A 144 18.60 15.52 -6.20
N SER A 145 19.81 15.05 -6.48
CA SER A 145 20.21 14.48 -7.78
C SER A 145 19.91 12.97 -7.90
N SER A 146 19.54 12.31 -6.79
CA SER A 146 19.25 10.88 -6.77
C SER A 146 18.10 10.50 -7.70
N ALA A 147 18.26 9.35 -8.36
CA ALA A 147 17.22 8.72 -9.17
C ALA A 147 16.18 7.98 -8.32
N HIS A 148 16.44 7.78 -7.03
CA HIS A 148 15.57 7.10 -6.08
C HIS A 148 14.68 8.11 -5.37
N VAL A 149 13.37 8.07 -5.63
CA VAL A 149 12.43 9.09 -5.18
C VAL A 149 11.55 8.56 -4.06
N LEU A 150 11.50 9.28 -2.94
CA LEU A 150 10.58 9.04 -1.84
C LEU A 150 9.64 10.24 -1.72
N ARG A 151 8.34 10.02 -1.84
CA ARG A 151 7.29 11.02 -1.65
C ARG A 151 6.36 10.54 -0.54
N ALA A 152 6.31 11.27 0.55
CA ALA A 152 5.45 10.94 1.68
C ALA A 152 4.63 12.16 2.07
N HIS A 153 3.31 12.03 2.14
CA HIS A 153 2.42 13.12 2.49
C HIS A 153 1.34 12.67 3.47
N ALA A 154 1.12 13.46 4.51
CA ALA A 154 -0.02 13.35 5.40
C ALA A 154 -0.70 14.72 5.51
N GLY A 155 -2.03 14.79 5.54
CA GLY A 155 -2.75 15.99 5.93
C GLY A 155 -2.53 16.26 7.42
N ASP A 156 -3.03 15.36 8.27
CA ASP A 156 -3.02 15.61 9.72
C ASP A 156 -1.99 14.75 10.47
N GLY A 157 -1.69 13.56 9.95
CA GLY A 157 -0.78 12.59 10.58
C GLY A 157 0.70 12.96 10.52
N LYS A 158 1.52 12.28 11.34
CA LYS A 158 2.99 12.37 11.26
C LYS A 158 3.50 11.65 10.00
N VAL A 159 4.43 12.27 9.29
CA VAL A 159 5.24 11.62 8.26
C VAL A 159 6.58 11.19 8.86
N THR A 160 6.93 9.92 8.73
CA THR A 160 8.21 9.36 9.14
C THR A 160 8.85 8.63 7.96
N VAL A 161 10.08 9.00 7.59
CA VAL A 161 10.88 8.30 6.59
C VAL A 161 12.19 7.90 7.26
N ARG A 162 12.51 6.61 7.31
CA ARG A 162 13.70 6.13 8.01
C ARG A 162 14.32 4.94 7.30
N THR A 163 15.57 4.64 7.63
CA THR A 163 16.20 3.40 7.19
C THR A 163 15.64 2.19 7.94
N ALA A 164 15.45 1.09 7.21
CA ALA A 164 15.14 -0.21 7.80
C ALA A 164 16.41 -0.77 8.45
N ASN A 165 16.34 -1.05 9.76
CA ASN A 165 17.44 -1.62 10.53
C ASN A 165 17.58 -3.13 10.30
#